data_AF-A0A1G8X4F8-F1
#
_entry.id   AF-A0A1G8X4F8-F1
#
_cell.length_a   1.000
_cell.length_b   1.000
_cell.length_c   1.000
_cell.angle_alpha   90.00
_cell.angle_beta   90.00
_cell.angle_gamma   90.00
#
_symmetry.space_group_name_H-M   'P 1'
#
loop_
_entity.id
_entity.type
_entity.pdbx_description
1 polymer ?
#
loop_
_entity_poly.entity_id
_entity_poly.type
_entity_poly.pdbx_seq_one_letter_code
_entity_poly.pdbx_strand_id
1 'polypeptide(L)' 'MKVIVDETGEIIAIATDDHTLIGGHHRLAVAGSMGKRLFWRDTGKPVKLDLFFKHHENSNRHTA' A
#
# COMPACT_ATOMS: atom_id res chain seq x y z
N MET A 1 3.83 -13.16 3.53
CA MET A 1 4.50 -11.93 3.05
C MET A 1 4.15 -11.76 1.59
N LYS A 2 3.65 -10.59 1.21
CA LYS A 2 3.18 -10.29 -0.15
C LYS A 2 3.93 -9.10 -0.73
N VAL A 3 4.30 -9.21 -2.00
CA VAL A 3 5.02 -8.15 -2.71
C VAL A 3 4.02 -7.38 -3.57
N ILE A 4 4.05 -6.06 -3.47
CA ILE A 4 3.30 -5.14 -4.31
C ILE A 4 4.20 -4.74 -5.47
N VAL A 5 3.74 -5.01 -6.68
CA VAL A 5 4.39 -4.61 -7.92
C VAL A 5 3.53 -3.63 -8.69
N ASP A 6 4.12 -2.84 -9.58
CA ASP A 6 3.36 -2.03 -10.53
C ASP A 6 3.05 -2.81 -11.82
N GLU A 7 2.39 -2.17 -12.77
CA GLU A 7 2.08 -2.75 -14.09
C GLU A 7 3.31 -3.14 -14.92
N THR A 8 4.48 -2.54 -14.66
CA THR A 8 5.75 -2.92 -15.29
C THR A 8 6.45 -4.10 -14.59
N GLY A 9 5.88 -4.58 -13.48
CA GLY A 9 6.47 -5.61 -12.63
C GLY A 9 7.52 -5.10 -11.66
N GLU A 10 7.68 -3.77 -11.52
CA GLU A 10 8.62 -3.17 -10.59
C GLU A 10 8.14 -3.35 -9.15
N ILE A 11 9.05 -3.72 -8.24
CA ILE A 11 8.73 -3.90 -6.82
C ILE A 11 8.56 -2.53 -6.15
N ILE A 12 7.33 -2.23 -5.75
CA ILE A 12 6.96 -0.95 -5.13
C ILE A 12 7.02 -1.05 -3.60
N ALA A 13 6.47 -2.11 -3.03
CA ALA A 13 6.40 -2.28 -1.58
C ALA A 13 6.25 -3.74 -1.17
N ILE A 14 6.44 -4.00 0.12
CA ILE A 14 6.24 -5.32 0.72
C ILE A 14 5.28 -5.16 1.88
N ALA A 15 4.28 -6.04 1.94
CA ALA A 15 3.30 -6.08 3.00
C ALA A 15 3.18 -7.49 3.60
N THR A 16 2.62 -7.57 4.80
CA THR A 16 2.13 -8.83 5.36
C THR A 16 0.77 -9.19 4.77
N ASP A 17 0.35 -10.42 5.04
CA ASP A 17 -0.98 -10.92 4.70
C ASP A 17 -2.10 -10.16 5.43
N ASP A 18 -1.78 -9.53 6.55
CA ASP A 18 -2.67 -8.67 7.35
C ASP A 18 -2.76 -7.22 6.80
N HIS A 19 -2.31 -6.98 5.57
CA HIS A 19 -2.21 -5.64 4.97
C HIS A 19 -1.35 -4.65 5.75
N THR A 20 -0.40 -5.11 6.58
CA THR A 20 0.59 -4.23 7.20
C THR A 20 1.78 -4.04 6.27
N LEU A 21 2.10 -2.79 5.92
CA LEU A 21 3.29 -2.49 5.12
C LEU A 21 4.56 -2.69 5.95
N ILE A 22 5.42 -3.60 5.49
CA ILE A 22 6.73 -3.85 6.09
C ILE A 22 7.74 -2.83 5.55
N GLY A 23 7.57 -2.36 4.31
CA GLY A 23 8.49 -1.42 3.68
C GLY A 23 7.94 -0.83 2.40
N GLY A 24 8.51 0.30 1.98
CA GLY A 24 8.12 0.99 0.75
C GLY A 24 6.92 1.93 0.91
N HIS A 25 6.58 2.38 2.12
CA HIS A 25 5.51 3.37 2.36
C HIS A 25 5.61 4.59 1.43
N HIS A 26 6.81 5.18 1.31
CA HIS A 26 7.04 6.32 0.44
C HIS A 26 6.82 5.96 -1.05
N ARG A 27 7.39 4.84 -1.51
CA ARG A 27 7.28 4.41 -2.91
C ARG A 27 5.85 4.02 -3.29
N LEU A 28 5.13 3.38 -2.37
CA LEU A 28 3.71 3.06 -2.50
C LEU A 28 2.85 4.33 -2.55
N ALA A 29 3.14 5.32 -1.70
CA ALA A 29 2.45 6.61 -1.69
C ALA A 29 2.66 7.35 -3.01
N VAL A 30 3.90 7.44 -3.47
CA VAL A 30 4.24 8.05 -4.77
C VAL A 30 3.52 7.33 -5.90
N ALA A 31 3.56 6.00 -5.94
CA ALA A 31 2.88 5.22 -6.97
C ALA A 31 1.35 5.42 -6.94
N GLY A 32 0.75 5.45 -5.75
CA GLY A 32 -0.67 5.71 -5.57
C GLY A 32 -1.08 7.13 -5.97
N SER A 33 -0.30 8.14 -5.61
CA SER A 33 -0.52 9.53 -6.02
C SER A 33 -0.35 9.75 -7.53
N MET A 34 0.53 8.97 -8.17
CA MET A 34 0.68 8.97 -9.63
C MET A 34 -0.44 8.20 -10.36
N GLY A 35 -1.39 7.59 -9.63
CA GLY A 35 -2.45 6.78 -10.21
C GLY A 35 -1.94 5.48 -10.84
N LYS A 36 -0.76 4.99 -10.45
CA LYS A 36 -0.22 3.73 -10.96
C LYS A 36 -1.07 2.57 -10.49
N ARG A 37 -1.31 1.61 -11.39
CA ARG A 37 -1.99 0.36 -11.03
C ARG A 37 -1.00 -0.56 -10.35
N LEU A 38 -1.33 -0.92 -9.12
CA LEU A 38 -0.52 -1.79 -8.29
C LEU A 38 -1.19 -3.15 -8.16
N PHE A 39 -0.38 -4.20 -8.15
CA PHE A 39 -0.82 -5.58 -8.12
C PHE A 39 -0.05 -6.38 -7.07
N TRP A 40 -0.74 -7.33 -6.46
CA TRP A 40 -0.09 -8.33 -5.63
C TRP A 40 0.66 -9.30 -6.54
N ARG A 41 1.99 -9.39 -6.41
CA ARG A 41 2.81 -10.31 -7.20
C ARG A 41 2.35 -11.77 -7.10
N ASP A 42 1.85 -12.14 -5.94
CA ASP A 42 1.41 -13.50 -5.62
C ASP A 42 0.08 -13.88 -6.28
N THR A 43 -0.91 -12.98 -6.26
CA THR A 43 -2.27 -13.28 -6.71
C THR A 43 -2.65 -12.58 -8.02
N GLY A 44 -1.83 -11.65 -8.51
CA GLY A 44 -2.15 -10.75 -9.63
C GLY A 44 -3.31 -9.80 -9.36
N LYS A 45 -3.87 -9.80 -8.14
CA LYS A 45 -5.02 -8.97 -7.79
C LYS A 45 -4.60 -7.50 -7.63
N PRO A 46 -5.45 -6.55 -8.06
CA PRO A 46 -5.18 -5.15 -7.83
C PRO A 46 -5.09 -4.85 -6.33
N VAL A 47 -4.09 -4.07 -5.95
CA VAL A 47 -3.85 -3.60 -4.59
C VAL A 47 -4.73 -2.39 -4.33
N LYS A 48 -5.59 -2.49 -3.32
CA LYS A 48 -6.38 -1.34 -2.87
C LYS A 48 -5.50 -0.45 -1.99
N LEU A 49 -4.97 0.61 -2.59
CA LEU A 49 -4.19 1.65 -1.89
C LEU A 49 -4.96 2.24 -0.70
N ASP A 50 -6.29 2.38 -0.80
CA ASP A 50 -7.15 2.79 0.32
C ASP A 50 -6.92 2.02 1.61
N LEU A 51 -6.57 0.72 1.56
CA LEU A 51 -6.34 -0.08 2.77
C LEU A 51 -5.08 0.35 3.52
N PHE A 52 -4.12 0.97 2.82
CA PHE A 52 -2.85 1.42 3.38
C PHE A 52 -2.86 2.91 3.74
N PHE A 53 -3.64 3.71 3.00
CA PHE A 53 -3.74 5.16 3.19
C PHE A 53 -4.96 5.60 4.00
N LYS A 54 -5.94 4.71 4.28
CA LYS A 54 -6.97 4.97 5.31
C LYS A 54 -6.35 4.92 6.71
N HIS A 55 -5.64 5.96 7.06
CA HIS A 55 -5.41 6.30 8.46
C HIS A 55 -5.40 7.82 8.63
N HIS A 56 -6.58 8.42 8.69
CA HIS A 56 -6.79 9.72 9.36
C HIS A 56 -8.23 9.94 9.87
N GLU A 57 -8.99 8.88 10.17
CA GLU A 57 -10.34 9.01 10.79
C GLU A 57 -10.49 8.31 12.14
N ASN A 58 -9.39 7.90 12.77
CA ASN A 58 -9.39 7.62 14.22
C ASN A 58 -8.13 8.18 14.89
N SER A 59 -7.84 9.45 14.59
CA SER A 59 -7.19 10.27 15.60
C SER A 59 -8.26 10.49 16.67
N ASN A 60 -8.29 9.60 17.67
CA ASN A 60 -8.75 9.95 19.00
C ASN A 60 -7.81 11.09 19.45
N ARG A 61 -8.10 12.30 18.97
CA ARG A 61 -7.50 13.53 19.46
C ARG A 61 -7.91 13.58 20.92
N HIS A 62 -7.01 13.13 21.78
CA HIS A 62 -6.97 13.57 23.16
C HIS A 62 -6.81 15.10 23.08
N THR A 63 -7.93 15.82 23.04
CA THR A 63 -7.99 17.18 23.57
C THR A 63 -7.74 17.04 25.06
N ALA A 64 -6.49 17.32 25.45
CA ALA A 64 -6.13 17.65 26.83
C ALA A 64 -6.41 19.13 27.07
#